data_AF-A0ABD5ALH6-F1
#
_entry.id   AF-A0ABD5ALH6-F1
#
_cell.length_a   1.000
_cell.length_b   1.000
_cell.length_c   1.000
_cell.angle_alpha   90.00
_cell.angle_beta   90.00
_cell.angle_gamma   90.00
#
_symmetry.space_group_name_H-M   'P 1'
#
loop_
_entity.id
_entity.type
_entity.pdbx_description
1 polymer ?
#
loop_
_entity_poly.entity_id
_entity_poly.type
_entity_poly.pdbx_seq_one_letter_code
_entity_poly.pdbx_strand_id
1 'polypeptide(L)'
;MKQDIRLLLINTCGWIATLTVLIFFFTLLLFSYNQITEPLKESWSITFSAFSAFTTLGAAIIAASLFNDWRSQQQHQNAVQFGLYVYDSFKLLDKHLTELDNDLFYFYVDQKDFEKLESEFNVIKSTLEKRSDELMKLSAKFEEAYINYCIVCGKEDQITSDLEETSEDIYKYSLILDEIFLETDRTKIRENITLLTTDPLSEIGTKIYNFHIKNILGSICLK
;
A
#
# COMPACT_ATOMS: atom_id res chain seq x y z
N MET A 1 -25.92 1.80 -0.77
CA MET A 1 -25.96 0.73 0.27
C MET A 1 -26.00 -0.60 -0.44
N LYS A 2 -25.04 -1.49 -0.18
CA LYS A 2 -25.03 -2.84 -0.77
C LYS A 2 -26.37 -3.52 -0.54
N GLN A 3 -26.84 -4.29 -1.51
CA GLN A 3 -28.10 -5.04 -1.39
C GLN A 3 -28.09 -5.96 -0.16
N ASP A 4 -26.91 -6.47 0.21
CA ASP A 4 -26.71 -7.34 1.37
C ASP A 4 -27.04 -6.66 2.70
N ILE A 5 -26.66 -5.38 2.89
CA ILE A 5 -26.98 -4.63 4.11
C ILE A 5 -28.49 -4.38 4.22
N ARG A 6 -29.16 -4.10 3.08
CA ARG A 6 -30.63 -3.96 3.06
C ARG A 6 -31.30 -5.26 3.47
N LEU A 7 -30.83 -6.38 2.91
CA LEU A 7 -31.34 -7.70 3.21
C LEU A 7 -31.11 -8.07 4.67
N LEU A 8 -29.92 -7.80 5.21
CA LEU A 8 -29.60 -8.02 6.62
C LEU A 8 -30.56 -7.25 7.53
N LEU A 9 -30.75 -5.96 7.27
CA LEU A 9 -31.64 -5.12 8.09
C LEU A 9 -33.08 -5.64 8.07
N ILE A 10 -33.61 -5.94 6.88
CA ILE A 10 -34.97 -6.48 6.73
C ILE A 10 -35.10 -7.82 7.46
N ASN A 11 -34.13 -8.72 7.30
CA ASN A 11 -34.15 -10.03 7.94
C ASN A 11 -34.05 -9.91 9.46
N THR A 12 -33.15 -9.10 9.99
CA THR A 12 -32.99 -8.89 11.44
C THR A 12 -34.27 -8.30 12.05
N CYS A 13 -34.87 -7.28 11.44
CA CYS A 13 -36.14 -6.72 11.91
C CYS A 13 -37.30 -7.74 11.83
N GLY A 14 -37.38 -8.51 10.74
CA GLY A 14 -38.38 -9.57 10.58
C GLY A 14 -38.27 -10.67 11.63
N TRP A 15 -37.04 -11.11 11.93
CA TRP A 15 -36.76 -12.10 12.98
C TRP A 15 -37.14 -11.57 14.37
N ILE A 16 -36.76 -10.34 14.71
CA ILE A 16 -37.12 -9.71 15.99
C ILE A 16 -38.64 -9.63 16.14
N ALA A 17 -39.36 -9.16 15.12
CA ALA A 17 -40.81 -9.05 15.15
C ALA A 17 -41.47 -10.43 15.35
N THR A 18 -41.03 -11.43 14.58
CA THR A 18 -41.56 -12.80 14.66
C THR A 18 -41.34 -13.42 16.03
N LEU A 19 -40.13 -13.28 16.58
CA LEU A 19 -39.76 -13.85 17.88
C LEU A 19 -40.48 -13.15 19.03
N THR A 20 -40.71 -11.84 18.91
CA THR A 20 -41.50 -11.05 19.87
C THR A 20 -42.96 -11.50 19.91
N VAL A 21 -43.58 -11.70 18.75
CA VAL A 21 -44.95 -12.22 18.65
C VAL A 21 -45.06 -13.63 19.24
N LEU A 22 -44.06 -14.49 18.99
CA LEU A 22 -44.01 -15.84 19.54
C LEU A 22 -43.94 -15.82 21.09
N ILE A 23 -43.05 -15.00 21.66
CA ILE A 23 -42.93 -14.86 23.12
C ILE A 23 -44.20 -14.31 23.74
N PHE A 24 -44.87 -13.37 23.08
CA PHE A 24 -46.16 -12.84 23.54
C PHE A 24 -47.20 -13.95 23.70
N PHE A 25 -47.43 -14.74 22.65
CA PHE A 25 -48.41 -15.83 22.71
C PHE A 25 -47.99 -16.93 23.69
N PHE A 26 -46.71 -17.28 23.74
CA PHE A 26 -46.20 -18.28 24.68
C PHE A 26 -46.40 -17.85 26.14
N THR A 27 -46.05 -16.61 26.49
CA THR A 27 -46.24 -16.07 27.85
C THR A 27 -47.72 -15.92 28.19
N LEU A 28 -48.57 -15.52 27.24
CA LEU A 28 -50.01 -15.42 27.43
C LEU A 28 -50.65 -16.78 27.75
N LEU A 29 -50.29 -17.81 26.99
CA LEU A 29 -50.76 -19.17 27.25
C LEU A 29 -50.28 -19.68 28.62
N LEU A 30 -49.01 -19.44 28.95
CA LEU A 30 -48.43 -19.87 30.21
C LEU A 30 -49.09 -19.19 31.43
N PHE A 31 -49.33 -17.88 31.37
CA PHE A 31 -50.00 -17.15 32.45
C PHE A 31 -51.49 -17.46 32.55
N SER A 32 -52.16 -17.69 31.42
CA SER A 32 -53.55 -18.13 31.42
C SER A 32 -53.71 -19.51 32.06
N TYR A 33 -52.79 -20.44 31.81
CA TYR A 33 -52.83 -21.79 32.39
C TYR A 33 -52.57 -21.77 33.91
N ASN A 34 -51.64 -20.91 34.37
CA ASN A 34 -51.28 -20.79 35.78
C ASN A 34 -52.21 -19.87 36.61
N GLN A 35 -53.34 -19.43 36.04
CA GLN A 35 -54.35 -18.59 36.71
C GLN A 35 -53.79 -17.29 37.34
N ILE A 36 -52.84 -16.63 36.67
CA ILE A 36 -52.40 -15.28 37.03
C ILE A 36 -53.59 -14.31 36.93
N THR A 37 -53.70 -13.35 37.84
CA THR A 37 -54.86 -12.44 37.96
C THR A 37 -55.11 -11.59 36.71
N GLU A 38 -54.04 -11.12 36.04
CA GLU A 38 -54.10 -10.26 34.85
C GLU A 38 -53.13 -10.77 33.76
N PRO A 39 -53.39 -11.95 33.15
CA PRO A 39 -52.40 -12.65 32.32
C PRO A 39 -51.98 -11.84 31.09
N LEU A 40 -52.94 -11.14 30.46
CA LEU A 40 -52.67 -10.32 29.27
C LEU A 40 -51.71 -9.15 29.55
N LYS A 41 -51.86 -8.48 30.69
CA LYS A 41 -51.02 -7.35 31.08
C LYS A 41 -49.59 -7.80 31.38
N GLU A 42 -49.44 -8.89 32.11
CA GLU A 42 -48.13 -9.46 32.45
C GLU A 42 -47.38 -9.95 31.20
N SER A 43 -48.09 -10.61 30.26
CA SER A 43 -47.48 -11.05 28.98
C SER A 43 -46.97 -9.87 28.14
N TRP A 44 -47.73 -8.77 28.08
CA TRP A 44 -47.27 -7.56 27.40
C TRP A 44 -46.01 -6.96 28.04
N SER A 45 -45.99 -6.87 29.38
CA SER A 45 -44.83 -6.34 30.13
C SER A 45 -43.54 -7.13 29.83
N ILE A 46 -43.62 -8.46 29.86
CA ILE A 46 -42.48 -9.33 29.52
C ILE A 46 -42.12 -9.21 28.05
N THR A 47 -43.11 -9.15 27.15
CA THR A 47 -42.88 -9.01 25.72
C THR A 47 -42.14 -7.71 25.38
N PHE A 48 -42.50 -6.58 26.00
CA PHE A 48 -41.78 -5.33 25.79
C PHE A 48 -40.34 -5.40 26.30
N SER A 49 -40.13 -6.04 27.45
CA SER A 49 -38.79 -6.26 28.00
C SER A 49 -37.94 -7.13 27.07
N ALA A 50 -38.51 -8.22 26.54
CA ALA A 50 -37.86 -9.11 25.58
C ALA A 50 -37.60 -8.43 24.22
N PHE A 51 -38.59 -7.67 23.71
CA PHE A 51 -38.45 -6.89 22.48
C PHE A 51 -37.30 -5.88 22.56
N SER A 52 -37.16 -5.20 23.70
CA SER A 52 -36.03 -4.30 23.96
C SER A 52 -34.70 -5.06 23.86
N ALA A 53 -34.58 -6.21 24.53
CA ALA A 53 -33.38 -7.04 24.49
C ALA A 53 -33.05 -7.52 23.06
N PHE A 54 -34.04 -7.99 22.29
CA PHE A 54 -33.83 -8.40 20.90
C PHE A 54 -33.48 -7.25 19.99
N THR A 55 -34.06 -6.07 20.21
CA THR A 55 -33.72 -4.86 19.44
C THR A 55 -32.26 -4.48 19.67
N THR A 56 -31.78 -4.53 20.91
CA THR A 56 -30.35 -4.30 21.22
C THR A 56 -29.45 -5.32 20.56
N LEU A 57 -29.79 -6.62 20.63
CA LEU A 57 -29.02 -7.68 19.95
C LEU A 57 -29.01 -7.50 18.44
N GLY A 58 -30.16 -7.17 17.84
CA GLY A 58 -30.28 -6.88 16.41
C GLY A 58 -29.44 -5.70 15.97
N ALA A 59 -29.48 -4.61 16.74
CA ALA A 59 -28.64 -3.44 16.50
C ALA A 59 -27.14 -3.79 16.57
N ALA A 60 -26.72 -4.60 17.54
CA ALA A 60 -25.34 -5.06 17.66
C ALA A 60 -24.90 -5.92 16.45
N ILE A 61 -25.75 -6.82 15.95
CA ILE A 61 -25.47 -7.63 14.76
C ILE A 61 -25.30 -6.74 13.52
N ILE A 62 -26.21 -5.79 13.31
CA ILE A 62 -26.14 -4.85 12.19
C ILE A 62 -24.87 -3.99 12.28
N ALA A 63 -24.56 -3.47 13.47
CA ALA A 63 -23.38 -2.66 13.71
C ALA A 63 -22.08 -3.44 13.43
N ALA A 64 -21.99 -4.70 13.90
CA ALA A 64 -20.84 -5.55 13.63
C ALA A 64 -20.65 -5.82 12.13
N SER A 65 -21.75 -6.08 11.40
CA SER A 65 -21.70 -6.26 9.95
C SER A 65 -21.25 -4.98 9.22
N LEU A 66 -21.80 -3.83 9.60
CA LEU A 66 -21.42 -2.54 9.02
C LEU A 66 -19.96 -2.20 9.30
N PHE A 67 -19.47 -2.50 10.50
CA PHE A 67 -18.08 -2.28 10.88
C PHE A 67 -17.12 -3.14 10.04
N ASN A 68 -17.44 -4.42 9.81
CA ASN A 68 -16.62 -5.29 8.98
C ASN A 68 -16.58 -4.81 7.52
N ASP A 69 -17.73 -4.38 6.99
CA ASP A 69 -17.83 -3.82 5.65
C ASP A 69 -17.01 -2.52 5.51
N TRP A 70 -17.15 -1.62 6.49
CA TRP A 70 -16.37 -0.38 6.54
C TRP A 70 -14.87 -0.67 6.63
N ARG A 71 -14.46 -1.60 7.52
CA ARG A 71 -13.06 -2.00 7.68
C ARG A 71 -12.47 -2.52 6.37
N SER A 72 -13.20 -3.35 5.64
CA SER A 72 -12.76 -3.88 4.34
C SER A 72 -12.62 -2.76 3.30
N GLN A 73 -13.58 -1.84 3.22
CA GLN A 73 -13.51 -0.68 2.33
C GLN A 73 -12.33 0.23 2.68
N GLN A 74 -12.14 0.51 3.96
CA GLN A 74 -11.05 1.35 4.45
C GLN A 74 -9.68 0.72 4.16
N GLN A 75 -9.55 -0.59 4.34
CA GLN A 75 -8.30 -1.29 4.00
C GLN A 75 -7.99 -1.16 2.51
N HIS A 76 -8.99 -1.32 1.64
CA HIS A 76 -8.79 -1.13 0.20
C HIS A 76 -8.41 0.32 -0.14
N GLN A 77 -9.10 1.32 0.43
CA GLN A 77 -8.75 2.73 0.23
C GLN A 77 -7.33 3.05 0.69
N ASN A 78 -6.92 2.54 1.84
CA ASN A 78 -5.55 2.69 2.34
C ASN A 78 -4.56 2.04 1.37
N ALA A 79 -4.81 0.81 0.91
CA ALA A 79 -3.94 0.13 -0.04
C ALA A 79 -3.75 0.92 -1.34
N VAL A 80 -4.83 1.53 -1.87
CA VAL A 80 -4.74 2.42 -3.05
C VAL A 80 -3.90 3.67 -2.74
N GLN A 81 -4.16 4.33 -1.61
CA GLN A 81 -3.43 5.55 -1.23
C GLN A 81 -1.92 5.28 -1.08
N PHE A 82 -1.54 4.21 -0.39
CA PHE A 82 -0.14 3.82 -0.25
C PHE A 82 0.45 3.37 -1.59
N GLY A 83 -0.30 2.64 -2.42
CA GLY A 83 0.17 2.26 -3.76
C GLY A 83 0.45 3.46 -4.67
N LEU A 84 -0.38 4.51 -4.59
CA LEU A 84 -0.12 5.79 -5.28
C LEU A 84 1.13 6.48 -4.73
N TYR A 85 1.33 6.47 -3.40
CA TYR A 85 2.53 7.04 -2.79
C TYR A 85 3.82 6.32 -3.21
N VAL A 86 3.78 4.99 -3.33
CA VAL A 86 4.88 4.19 -3.90
C VAL A 86 5.15 4.61 -5.34
N TYR A 87 4.09 4.71 -6.16
CA TYR A 87 4.22 5.10 -7.56
C TYR A 87 4.81 6.51 -7.73
N ASP A 88 4.36 7.48 -6.94
CA ASP A 88 4.89 8.85 -6.98
C ASP A 88 6.35 8.91 -6.53
N SER A 89 6.73 8.11 -5.52
CA SER A 89 8.12 8.01 -5.06
C SER A 89 9.01 7.36 -6.11
N PHE A 90 8.52 6.29 -6.76
CA PHE A 90 9.20 5.66 -7.89
C PHE A 90 9.38 6.63 -9.06
N LYS A 91 8.33 7.37 -9.45
CA LYS A 91 8.41 8.33 -10.56
C LYS A 91 9.48 9.40 -10.32
N LEU A 92 9.64 9.82 -9.07
CA LEU A 92 10.70 10.76 -8.70
C LEU A 92 12.08 10.10 -8.80
N LEU A 93 12.23 8.88 -8.29
CA LEU A 93 13.46 8.10 -8.40
C LEU A 93 13.88 7.88 -9.87
N ASP A 94 12.96 7.39 -10.70
CA ASP A 94 13.15 7.09 -12.12
C ASP A 94 13.56 8.34 -12.92
N LYS A 95 12.94 9.48 -12.62
CA LYS A 95 13.33 10.77 -13.19
C LYS A 95 14.79 11.11 -12.87
N HIS A 96 15.20 10.95 -11.61
CA HIS A 96 16.59 11.26 -11.20
C HIS A 96 17.60 10.28 -11.78
N LEU A 97 17.26 8.99 -11.90
CA LEU A 97 18.07 8.01 -12.63
C LEU A 97 18.26 8.44 -14.09
N THR A 98 17.18 8.80 -14.78
CA THR A 98 17.24 9.26 -16.17
C THR A 98 18.09 10.51 -16.33
N GLU A 99 17.97 11.48 -15.42
CA GLU A 99 18.81 12.69 -15.45
C GLU A 99 20.29 12.37 -15.23
N LEU A 100 20.59 11.44 -14.33
CA LEU A 100 21.95 10.99 -14.05
C LEU A 100 22.57 10.25 -15.26
N ASP A 101 21.81 9.36 -15.89
CA ASP A 101 22.24 8.67 -17.11
C ASP A 101 22.51 9.64 -18.25
N ASN A 102 21.69 10.69 -18.40
CA ASN A 102 21.94 11.73 -19.40
C ASN A 102 23.23 12.52 -19.11
N ASP A 103 23.49 12.84 -17.84
CA ASP A 103 24.72 13.54 -17.44
C ASP A 103 25.96 12.67 -17.66
N LEU A 104 25.88 11.36 -17.36
CA LEU A 104 26.93 10.38 -17.63
C LEU A 104 27.17 10.21 -19.14
N PHE A 105 26.09 10.17 -19.93
CA PHE A 105 26.18 10.06 -21.38
C PHE A 105 26.80 11.31 -22.01
N TYR A 106 26.39 12.51 -21.57
CA TYR A 106 27.02 13.77 -22.02
C TYR A 106 28.52 13.73 -21.76
N PHE A 107 28.91 13.30 -20.56
CA PHE A 107 30.31 13.15 -20.21
C PHE A 107 31.03 12.12 -21.09
N TYR A 108 30.40 10.99 -21.40
CA TYR A 108 30.98 9.99 -22.32
C TYR A 108 31.21 10.52 -23.74
N VAL A 109 30.30 11.36 -24.27
CA VAL A 109 30.37 11.88 -25.65
C VAL A 109 31.36 13.05 -25.79
N ASP A 110 31.44 13.94 -24.80
CA ASP A 110 32.28 15.16 -24.84
C ASP A 110 33.78 14.87 -24.65
N GLN A 111 34.12 13.66 -24.20
CA GLN A 111 35.49 13.16 -24.01
C GLN A 111 36.34 13.03 -25.30
N LYS A 112 35.91 13.55 -26.45
CA LYS A 112 36.75 13.62 -27.65
C LYS A 112 37.81 14.74 -27.59
N ASP A 113 37.69 15.73 -26.71
CA ASP A 113 38.63 16.86 -26.54
C ASP A 113 39.07 17.08 -25.07
N PHE A 114 39.73 16.08 -24.48
CA PHE A 114 40.05 16.00 -23.04
C PHE A 114 40.99 17.07 -22.46
N GLU A 115 41.79 17.77 -23.26
CA GLU A 115 42.82 18.71 -22.75
C GLU A 115 42.22 20.01 -22.18
N LYS A 116 40.97 20.34 -22.53
CA LYS A 116 40.29 21.54 -22.04
C LYS A 116 39.45 21.32 -20.78
N LEU A 117 39.33 20.05 -20.34
CA LEU A 117 38.25 19.59 -19.47
C LEU A 117 38.58 19.52 -17.98
N GLU A 118 39.80 19.82 -17.53
CA GLU A 118 40.18 19.57 -16.12
C GLU A 118 39.40 20.44 -15.11
N SER A 119 39.11 21.70 -15.45
CA SER A 119 38.23 22.55 -14.63
C SER A 119 36.76 22.14 -14.71
N GLU A 120 36.32 21.62 -15.86
CA GLU A 120 34.94 21.15 -16.07
C GLU A 120 34.69 19.80 -15.38
N PHE A 121 35.72 18.95 -15.31
CA PHE A 121 35.69 17.65 -14.66
C PHE A 121 35.37 17.77 -13.17
N ASN A 122 35.98 18.71 -12.46
CA ASN A 122 35.68 18.93 -11.04
C ASN A 122 34.24 19.41 -10.80
N VAL A 123 33.69 20.23 -11.72
CA VAL A 123 32.29 20.69 -11.65
C VAL A 123 31.34 19.52 -11.90
N ILE A 124 31.60 18.72 -12.93
CA ILE A 124 30.81 17.53 -13.26
C ILE A 124 30.86 16.52 -12.12
N LYS A 125 32.05 16.23 -11.58
CA LYS A 125 32.24 15.35 -10.42
C LYS A 125 31.39 15.78 -9.23
N SER A 126 31.46 17.05 -8.85
CA SER A 126 30.64 17.57 -7.74
C SER A 126 29.12 17.49 -8.01
N THR A 127 28.72 17.61 -9.29
CA THR A 127 27.32 17.48 -9.70
C THR A 127 26.84 16.04 -9.60
N LEU A 128 27.65 15.10 -10.07
CA LEU A 128 27.38 13.67 -10.00
C LEU A 128 27.35 13.16 -8.54
N GLU A 129 28.27 13.61 -7.68
CA GLU A 129 28.27 13.30 -6.23
C GLU A 129 26.95 13.73 -5.60
N LYS A 130 26.52 14.98 -5.85
CA LYS A 130 25.25 15.49 -5.33
C LYS A 130 24.05 14.68 -5.84
N ARG A 131 24.05 14.29 -7.12
CA ARG A 131 22.98 13.47 -7.70
C ARG A 131 22.95 12.05 -7.14
N SER A 132 24.12 11.44 -6.88
CA SER A 132 24.24 10.14 -6.22
C SER A 132 23.62 10.18 -4.81
N ASP A 133 23.95 11.20 -4.02
CA ASP A 133 23.36 11.41 -2.69
C ASP A 133 21.83 11.58 -2.75
N GLU A 134 21.34 12.34 -3.73
CA GLU A 134 19.90 12.51 -3.96
C GLU A 134 19.24 11.19 -4.37
N LEU A 135 19.89 10.40 -5.23
CA LEU A 135 19.41 9.09 -5.68
C LEU A 135 19.23 8.14 -4.49
N MET A 136 20.22 8.04 -3.59
CA MET A 136 20.13 7.17 -2.41
C MET A 136 19.01 7.60 -1.46
N LYS A 137 18.81 8.91 -1.27
CA LYS A 137 17.68 9.42 -0.48
C LYS A 137 16.32 9.07 -1.11
N LEU A 138 16.22 9.17 -2.42
CA LEU A 138 14.99 8.82 -3.15
C LEU A 138 14.74 7.32 -3.14
N SER A 139 15.78 6.50 -3.23
CA SER A 139 15.70 5.04 -3.08
C SER A 139 15.14 4.68 -1.71
N ALA A 140 15.75 5.19 -0.63
CA ALA A 140 15.28 4.93 0.73
C ALA A 140 13.81 5.36 0.93
N LYS A 141 13.41 6.49 0.36
CA LYS A 141 12.02 6.96 0.39
C LYS A 141 11.08 6.03 -0.36
N PHE A 142 11.49 5.51 -1.52
CA PHE A 142 10.73 4.52 -2.28
C PHE A 142 10.59 3.22 -1.50
N GLU A 143 11.66 2.71 -0.90
CA GLU A 143 11.65 1.50 -0.07
C GLU A 143 10.72 1.66 1.13
N GLU A 144 10.78 2.80 1.84
CA GLU A 144 9.88 3.10 2.95
C GLU A 144 8.41 3.14 2.49
N ALA A 145 8.14 3.76 1.33
CA ALA A 145 6.80 3.77 0.75
C ALA A 145 6.32 2.34 0.46
N TYR A 146 7.20 1.49 -0.10
CA TYR A 146 6.89 0.12 -0.47
C TYR A 146 6.61 -0.75 0.76
N ILE A 147 7.44 -0.65 1.80
CA ILE A 147 7.26 -1.33 3.09
C ILE A 147 5.87 -1.00 3.67
N ASN A 148 5.52 0.29 3.72
CA ASN A 148 4.23 0.72 4.25
C ASN A 148 3.06 0.16 3.43
N TYR A 149 3.18 0.13 2.10
CA TYR A 149 2.20 -0.51 1.25
C TYR A 149 2.04 -2.02 1.56
N CYS A 150 3.15 -2.75 1.69
CA CYS A 150 3.12 -4.18 2.00
C CYS A 150 2.46 -4.47 3.36
N ILE A 151 2.78 -3.69 4.40
CA ILE A 151 2.14 -3.82 5.72
C ILE A 151 0.62 -3.62 5.64
N VAL A 152 0.17 -2.57 4.94
CA VAL A 152 -1.28 -2.30 4.79
C VAL A 152 -1.98 -3.41 4.00
N CYS A 153 -1.26 -4.06 3.09
CA CYS A 153 -1.77 -5.16 2.27
C CYS A 153 -1.64 -6.54 2.94
N GLY A 154 -0.98 -6.67 4.09
CA GLY A 154 -0.68 -7.96 4.73
C GLY A 154 0.28 -8.82 3.92
N LYS A 155 1.32 -8.20 3.35
CA LYS A 155 2.36 -8.83 2.50
C LYS A 155 3.76 -8.70 3.12
N GLU A 156 3.85 -8.73 4.44
CA GLU A 156 5.11 -8.52 5.16
C GLU A 156 6.18 -9.54 4.78
N ASP A 157 5.78 -10.79 4.51
CA ASP A 157 6.68 -11.87 4.13
C ASP A 157 7.40 -11.64 2.78
N GLN A 158 6.88 -10.75 1.94
CA GLN A 158 7.46 -10.43 0.62
C GLN A 158 8.47 -9.27 0.70
N ILE A 159 8.46 -8.49 1.78
CA ILE A 159 9.25 -7.26 1.89
C ILE A 159 10.74 -7.54 1.71
N THR A 160 11.27 -8.53 2.44
CA THR A 160 12.70 -8.83 2.43
C THR A 160 13.18 -9.24 1.04
N SER A 161 12.49 -10.19 0.39
CA SER A 161 12.90 -10.66 -0.94
C SER A 161 12.81 -9.56 -1.99
N ASP A 162 11.73 -8.78 -1.95
CA ASP A 162 11.46 -7.74 -2.95
C ASP A 162 12.44 -6.57 -2.83
N LEU A 163 12.81 -6.19 -1.60
CA LEU A 163 13.79 -5.14 -1.36
C LEU A 163 15.21 -5.61 -1.65
N GLU A 164 15.59 -6.82 -1.26
CA GLU A 164 16.92 -7.36 -1.55
C GLU A 164 17.23 -7.33 -3.05
N GLU A 165 16.26 -7.70 -3.90
CA GLU A 165 16.42 -7.73 -5.35
C GLU A 165 16.69 -6.33 -5.96
N THR A 166 16.09 -5.27 -5.40
CA THR A 166 16.22 -3.91 -5.96
C THR A 166 17.26 -3.05 -5.27
N SER A 167 17.42 -3.18 -3.96
CA SER A 167 18.47 -2.50 -3.19
C SER A 167 19.86 -2.97 -3.63
N GLU A 168 20.04 -4.23 -4.03
CA GLU A 168 21.34 -4.73 -4.53
C GLU A 168 21.76 -4.03 -5.83
N ASP A 169 20.83 -3.86 -6.78
CA ASP A 169 21.11 -3.21 -8.06
C ASP A 169 21.40 -1.70 -7.87
N ILE A 170 20.64 -1.01 -7.02
CA ILE A 170 20.87 0.40 -6.70
C ILE A 170 22.22 0.57 -5.96
N TYR A 171 22.53 -0.33 -5.03
CA TYR A 171 23.80 -0.31 -4.31
C TYR A 171 25.00 -0.53 -5.24
N LYS A 172 24.92 -1.51 -6.16
CA LYS A 172 25.95 -1.72 -7.18
C LYS A 172 26.16 -0.48 -8.04
N TYR A 173 25.06 0.14 -8.50
CA TYR A 173 25.12 1.37 -9.29
C TYR A 173 25.79 2.51 -8.51
N SER A 174 25.40 2.72 -7.25
CA SER A 174 26.02 3.68 -6.34
C SER A 174 27.52 3.43 -6.14
N LEU A 175 27.92 2.17 -5.96
CA LEU A 175 29.31 1.81 -5.73
C LEU A 175 30.19 2.13 -6.96
N ILE A 176 29.68 1.89 -8.16
CA ILE A 176 30.39 2.23 -9.41
C ILE A 176 30.51 3.75 -9.58
N LEU A 177 29.49 4.53 -9.19
CA LEU A 177 29.60 6.00 -9.15
C LEU A 177 30.69 6.45 -8.18
N ASP A 178 30.74 5.86 -6.99
CA ASP A 178 31.76 6.17 -5.98
C ASP A 178 33.17 5.84 -6.48
N GLU A 179 33.33 4.73 -7.21
CA GLU A 179 34.60 4.40 -7.88
C GLU A 179 34.98 5.45 -8.92
N ILE A 180 34.03 5.95 -9.72
CA ILE A 180 34.27 7.05 -10.67
C ILE A 180 34.74 8.31 -9.92
N PHE A 181 34.21 8.57 -8.73
CA PHE A 181 34.62 9.73 -7.92
C PHE A 181 36.01 9.58 -7.32
N LEU A 182 36.41 8.38 -6.91
CA LEU A 182 37.71 8.17 -6.27
C LEU A 182 38.84 7.93 -7.28
N GLU A 183 38.50 7.53 -8.50
CA GLU A 183 39.49 7.19 -9.51
C GLU A 183 40.16 8.42 -10.12
N THR A 184 41.46 8.28 -10.38
CA THR A 184 42.31 9.31 -11.01
C THR A 184 42.73 8.89 -12.42
N ASP A 185 42.70 7.58 -12.71
CA ASP A 185 42.94 7.04 -14.05
C ASP A 185 41.71 7.25 -14.95
N ARG A 186 41.89 8.09 -15.98
CA ARG A 186 40.87 8.44 -16.97
C ARG A 186 40.34 7.23 -17.74
N THR A 187 41.18 6.21 -17.95
CA THR A 187 40.80 5.01 -18.69
C THR A 187 39.74 4.22 -17.90
N LYS A 188 39.99 4.04 -16.60
CA LYS A 188 39.06 3.35 -15.70
C LYS A 188 37.77 4.13 -15.46
N ILE A 189 37.85 5.46 -15.33
CA ILE A 189 36.66 6.31 -15.28
C ILE A 189 35.78 6.04 -16.49
N ARG A 190 36.37 6.02 -17.69
CA ARG A 190 35.64 5.74 -18.94
C ARG A 190 35.05 4.33 -18.99
N GLU A 191 35.78 3.33 -18.52
CA GLU A 191 35.29 1.95 -18.42
C GLU A 191 34.08 1.88 -17.49
N ASN A 192 34.14 2.48 -16.30
CA ASN A 192 33.04 2.50 -15.33
C ASN A 192 31.81 3.26 -15.86
N ILE A 193 31.99 4.37 -16.56
CA ILE A 193 30.87 5.08 -17.21
C ILE A 193 30.26 4.25 -18.34
N THR A 194 31.09 3.57 -19.12
CA THR A 194 30.61 2.67 -20.17
C THR A 194 29.79 1.56 -19.56
N LEU A 195 30.25 1.00 -18.42
CA LEU A 195 29.51 0.01 -17.67
C LEU A 195 28.14 0.56 -17.22
N LEU A 196 28.10 1.73 -16.57
CA LEU A 196 26.83 2.34 -16.16
C LEU A 196 25.86 2.66 -17.31
N THR A 197 26.37 2.95 -18.52
CA THR A 197 25.54 3.37 -19.67
C THR A 197 25.16 2.23 -20.62
N THR A 198 25.83 1.08 -20.56
CA THR A 198 25.61 -0.04 -21.50
C THR A 198 25.23 -1.36 -20.82
N ASP A 199 25.41 -1.46 -19.49
CA ASP A 199 25.05 -2.63 -18.70
C ASP A 199 23.54 -2.63 -18.36
N PRO A 200 22.89 -3.79 -18.17
CA PRO A 200 21.55 -3.89 -17.58
C PRO A 200 21.36 -3.15 -16.23
N LEU A 201 22.43 -2.70 -15.57
CA LEU A 201 22.37 -1.72 -14.48
C LEU A 201 21.78 -0.35 -14.90
N SER A 202 21.83 0.03 -16.17
CA SER A 202 21.11 1.21 -16.71
C SER A 202 19.59 1.03 -16.73
N GLU A 203 19.09 -0.21 -16.65
CA GLU A 203 17.67 -0.52 -16.70
C GLU A 203 17.01 -0.64 -15.31
N ILE A 204 17.66 -0.15 -14.25
CA ILE A 204 17.16 -0.21 -12.86
C ILE A 204 15.72 0.32 -12.75
N GLY A 205 15.42 1.47 -13.35
CA GLY A 205 14.06 2.03 -13.35
C GLY A 205 13.03 1.08 -13.97
N THR A 206 13.39 0.43 -15.09
CA THR A 206 12.54 -0.55 -15.77
C THR A 206 12.35 -1.82 -14.93
N LYS A 207 13.40 -2.30 -14.25
CA LYS A 207 13.31 -3.45 -13.34
C LYS A 207 12.37 -3.15 -12.16
N ILE A 208 12.60 -2.03 -11.46
CA ILE A 208 11.75 -1.60 -10.33
C ILE A 208 10.29 -1.45 -10.78
N TYR A 209 10.06 -0.85 -11.95
CA TYR A 209 8.72 -0.71 -12.51
C TYR A 209 8.05 -2.07 -12.74
N ASN A 210 8.74 -2.98 -13.42
CA ASN A 210 8.18 -4.29 -13.77
C ASN A 210 7.94 -5.17 -12.54
N PHE A 211 8.82 -5.09 -11.55
CA PHE A 211 8.78 -5.93 -10.36
C PHE A 211 7.80 -5.40 -9.31
N HIS A 212 7.85 -4.11 -8.99
CA HIS A 212 7.00 -3.55 -7.93
C HIS A 212 5.76 -2.86 -8.49
N ILE A 213 5.96 -1.85 -9.35
CA ILE A 213 4.88 -0.92 -9.74
C ILE A 213 3.79 -1.64 -10.51
N LYS A 214 4.16 -2.47 -11.49
CA LYS A 214 3.20 -3.24 -12.29
C LYS A 214 2.37 -4.18 -11.42
N ASN A 215 2.99 -4.83 -10.44
CA ASN A 215 2.32 -5.73 -9.51
C ASN A 215 1.36 -4.98 -8.58
N ILE A 216 1.77 -3.82 -8.06
CA ILE A 216 0.93 -2.92 -7.27
C ILE A 216 -0.30 -2.49 -8.08
N LEU A 217 -0.09 -1.94 -9.28
CA LEU A 217 -1.18 -1.46 -10.15
C LEU A 217 -2.13 -2.60 -10.55
N GLY A 218 -1.59 -3.77 -10.89
CA GLY A 218 -2.40 -4.96 -11.18
C GLY A 218 -3.28 -5.38 -10.00
N SER A 219 -2.73 -5.35 -8.78
CA SER A 219 -3.49 -5.70 -7.57
C SER A 219 -4.59 -4.69 -7.20
N ILE A 220 -4.41 -3.43 -7.59
CA ILE A 220 -5.38 -2.35 -7.38
C ILE A 220 -6.51 -2.43 -8.42
N CYS A 221 -6.18 -2.69 -9.69
CA CYS A 221 -7.18 -2.70 -10.77
C CYS A 221 -8.08 -3.96 -10.79
N LEU A 222 -7.68 -5.06 -10.16
CA LEU A 222 -8.41 -6.33 -10.17
C LEU A 222 -9.40 -6.53 -9.00
N LYS A 223 -9.51 -5.55 -8.08
CA LYS A 223 -10.40 -5.61 -6.91
C LYS A 223 -11.48 -4.54 -6.97
#